data_AF-A0A2N5CKW0-F1
#
_entry.id   AF-A0A2N5CKW0-F1
#
_cell.length_a   1.000
_cell.length_b   1.000
_cell.length_c   1.000
_cell.angle_alpha   90.00
_cell.angle_beta   90.00
_cell.angle_gamma   90.00
#
_symmetry.space_group_name_H-M   'P 1'
#
loop_
_entity.id
_entity.type
_entity.pdbx_description
1 polymer ?
#
loop_
_entity_poly.entity_id
_entity_poly.type
_entity_poly.pdbx_seq_one_letter_code
_entity_poly.pdbx_strand_id
1 'polypeptide(L)'
;MAVASAACAAQPDFVLSPEQQTTIEKAALAREAALAEARRLPAPTPPPSPTDRKPAACRMTSIPDVALCREQVRLEGRWVQRDVRYVRGAGGVGWLDFQGTYEIVAGRYRLASDARGEALRLCWERDALTCETVLGPRIDQYGGDERHVVIARRDLPDETPLFYYVEAAPDGPGTVHGPLTAGAFAREKLNRALPEFDGIIVSR
;
A
#
# COMPACT_ATOMS: atom_id res chain seq x y z
N MET A 1 17.69 -19.69 35.09
CA MET A 1 18.00 -18.26 34.84
C MET A 1 17.15 -17.83 33.66
N ALA A 2 16.17 -16.96 33.89
CA ALA A 2 15.29 -16.46 32.83
C ALA A 2 16.06 -15.45 31.98
N VAL A 3 16.19 -15.74 30.68
CA VAL A 3 16.68 -14.76 29.70
C VAL A 3 15.53 -13.80 29.46
N ALA A 4 15.61 -12.62 30.07
CA ALA A 4 14.75 -11.51 29.72
C ALA A 4 15.14 -11.04 28.32
N SER A 5 14.48 -11.58 27.30
CA SER A 5 14.43 -10.98 25.97
C SER A 5 13.58 -9.72 26.08
N ALA A 6 14.19 -8.64 26.56
CA ALA A 6 13.71 -7.29 26.27
C ALA A 6 13.85 -7.11 24.75
N ALA A 7 12.77 -7.39 24.04
CA ALA A 7 12.64 -6.94 22.66
C ALA A 7 12.80 -5.42 22.71
N CYS A 8 13.95 -4.92 22.26
CA CYS A 8 14.11 -3.49 22.00
C CYS A 8 13.00 -3.11 21.02
N ALA A 9 11.94 -2.49 21.52
CA ALA A 9 10.92 -1.89 20.69
C ALA A 9 11.66 -0.85 19.84
N ALA A 10 11.84 -1.17 18.56
CA ALA A 10 12.56 -0.31 17.64
C ALA A 10 11.93 1.08 17.71
N GLN A 11 12.75 2.06 18.09
CA GLN A 11 12.31 3.43 18.34
C GLN A 11 11.73 4.03 17.05
N PRO A 12 10.77 4.97 17.15
CA PRO A 12 10.30 5.69 15.98
C PRO A 12 11.46 6.43 15.32
N ASP A 13 11.49 6.42 13.99
CA ASP A 13 12.53 7.13 13.24
C ASP A 13 12.33 8.65 13.35
N PHE A 14 11.08 9.09 13.49
CA PHE A 14 10.69 10.47 13.72
C PHE A 14 9.26 10.57 14.28
N VAL A 15 8.87 11.79 14.69
CA VAL A 15 7.53 12.09 15.19
C VAL A 15 6.95 13.27 14.41
N LEU A 16 5.71 13.15 13.97
CA LEU A 16 4.96 14.26 13.37
C LEU A 16 4.15 14.99 14.42
N SER A 17 4.32 16.31 14.47
CA SER A 17 3.52 17.15 15.38
C SER A 17 2.04 17.21 14.95
N PRO A 18 1.12 17.54 15.87
CA PRO A 18 -0.29 17.77 15.53
C PRO A 18 -0.49 18.80 14.41
N GLU A 19 0.35 19.84 14.36
CA GLU A 19 0.32 20.90 13.34
C GLU A 19 0.76 20.37 11.97
N GLN A 20 1.80 19.52 11.94
CA GLN A 20 2.24 18.86 10.72
C GLN A 20 1.16 17.91 10.18
N GLN A 21 0.57 17.07 11.04
CA GLN A 21 -0.54 16.17 10.67
C GLN A 21 -1.72 16.96 10.11
N THR A 22 -2.09 18.07 10.76
CA THR A 22 -3.17 18.94 10.28
C THR A 22 -2.85 19.57 8.93
N THR A 23 -1.60 20.00 8.71
CA THR A 23 -1.15 20.55 7.43
C THR A 23 -1.25 19.50 6.31
N ILE A 24 -0.81 18.27 6.58
CA ILE A 24 -0.90 17.14 5.64
C ILE A 24 -2.36 16.88 5.26
N GLU A 25 -3.24 16.76 6.25
CA GLU A 25 -4.65 16.42 6.00
C GLU A 25 -5.40 17.56 5.29
N LYS A 26 -5.09 18.83 5.60
CA LYS A 26 -5.61 19.98 4.84
C LYS A 26 -5.22 19.92 3.37
N ALA A 27 -3.97 19.56 3.06
CA ALA A 27 -3.51 19.43 1.68
C ALA A 27 -4.20 18.26 0.96
N ALA A 28 -4.43 17.13 1.64
CA ALA A 28 -5.19 16.01 1.11
C ALA A 28 -6.65 16.39 0.81
N LEU A 29 -7.34 17.01 1.77
CA LEU A 29 -8.73 17.45 1.62
C LEU A 29 -8.91 18.52 0.54
N ALA A 30 -7.97 19.46 0.38
CA ALA A 30 -8.02 20.45 -0.70
C ALA A 30 -8.02 19.78 -2.08
N ARG A 31 -7.26 18.68 -2.25
CA ARG A 31 -7.26 17.90 -3.48
C ARG A 31 -8.54 17.10 -3.66
N GLU A 32 -9.05 16.47 -2.60
CA GLU A 32 -10.34 15.77 -2.65
C GLU A 32 -11.49 16.72 -2.99
N ALA A 33 -11.49 17.93 -2.43
CA ALA A 33 -12.45 18.97 -2.75
C ALA A 33 -12.40 19.35 -4.24
N ALA A 34 -11.20 19.52 -4.81
CA ALA A 34 -11.05 19.80 -6.24
C ALA A 34 -11.57 18.65 -7.13
N LEU A 35 -11.36 17.40 -6.73
CA LEU A 35 -11.91 16.22 -7.43
C LEU A 35 -13.43 16.13 -7.29
N ALA A 36 -13.96 16.42 -6.10
CA ALA A 36 -15.39 16.45 -5.84
C ALA A 36 -16.08 17.52 -6.68
N GLU A 37 -15.51 18.73 -6.74
CA GLU A 37 -16.00 19.83 -7.57
C GLU A 37 -16.03 19.45 -9.05
N ALA A 38 -14.93 18.88 -9.58
CA ALA A 38 -14.86 18.41 -10.96
C ALA A 38 -15.94 17.34 -11.28
N ARG A 39 -16.35 16.56 -10.27
CA ARG A 39 -17.37 15.51 -10.37
C ARG A 39 -18.76 15.97 -9.92
N ARG A 40 -18.95 17.23 -9.55
CA ARG A 40 -20.19 17.79 -8.98
C ARG A 40 -20.71 17.02 -7.76
N LEU A 41 -19.79 16.57 -6.91
CA LEU A 41 -20.06 15.89 -5.65
C LEU A 41 -20.01 16.88 -4.47
N PRO A 42 -20.62 16.55 -3.32
CA PRO A 42 -20.50 17.36 -2.10
C PRO A 42 -19.04 17.53 -1.67
N ALA A 43 -18.73 18.69 -1.08
CA ALA A 43 -17.42 18.95 -0.49
C ALA A 43 -17.13 17.96 0.66
N PRO A 44 -15.87 17.55 0.84
CA PRO A 44 -15.49 16.66 1.92
C PRO A 44 -15.63 17.34 3.29
N THR A 45 -15.72 16.51 4.33
CA THR A 45 -15.81 16.99 5.72
C THR A 45 -14.48 17.68 6.10
N PRO A 46 -14.50 18.81 6.84
CA PRO A 46 -13.27 19.48 7.26
C PRO A 46 -12.40 18.57 8.17
N PRO A 47 -11.08 18.78 8.19
CA PRO A 47 -10.18 17.95 8.98
C PRO A 47 -10.35 18.23 10.48
N PRO A 48 -10.13 17.24 11.35
CA PRO A 48 -9.98 17.44 12.79
C PRO A 48 -8.95 18.54 13.12
N SER A 49 -9.25 19.31 14.17
CA SER A 49 -8.37 20.37 14.69
C SER A 49 -7.02 19.80 15.15
N PRO A 50 -5.92 20.58 15.18
CA PRO A 50 -4.68 20.15 15.82
C PRO A 50 -4.88 19.71 17.28
N THR A 51 -5.81 20.33 18.00
CA THR A 51 -6.16 19.96 19.39
C THR A 51 -6.82 18.59 19.50
N ASP A 52 -7.35 18.08 18.39
CA ASP A 52 -7.94 16.76 18.27
C ASP A 52 -6.91 15.71 17.82
N ARG A 53 -5.61 16.02 17.90
CA ARG A 53 -4.53 15.10 17.51
C ARG A 53 -3.48 14.99 18.59
N LYS A 54 -2.82 13.84 18.62
CA LYS A 54 -1.57 13.65 19.36
C LYS A 54 -0.40 13.52 18.39
N PRO A 55 0.85 13.75 18.83
CA PRO A 55 2.02 13.47 18.01
C PRO A 55 2.00 12.02 17.48
N ALA A 56 2.29 11.84 16.19
CA ALA A 56 2.26 10.55 15.54
C ALA A 56 3.67 9.98 15.45
N ALA A 57 3.87 8.76 15.96
CA ALA A 57 5.13 8.05 15.87
C ALA A 57 5.26 7.41 14.48
N CYS A 58 6.37 7.70 13.79
CA CYS A 58 6.55 7.34 12.39
C CYS A 58 7.82 6.53 12.16
N ARG A 59 7.78 5.63 11.19
CA ARG A 59 8.92 4.82 10.76
C ARG A 59 8.95 4.70 9.25
N MET A 60 10.14 4.77 8.67
CA MET A 60 10.34 4.54 7.24
C MET A 60 10.01 3.08 6.90
N THR A 61 9.35 2.90 5.77
CA THR A 61 9.08 1.58 5.21
C THR A 61 10.19 1.17 4.24
N SER A 62 10.18 -0.08 3.76
CA SER A 62 11.05 -0.52 2.67
C SER A 62 10.70 0.11 1.32
N ILE A 63 9.54 0.78 1.21
CA ILE A 63 9.17 1.58 0.04
C ILE A 63 9.87 2.93 0.17
N PRO A 64 10.73 3.31 -0.80
CA PRO A 64 11.44 4.58 -0.75
C PRO A 64 10.49 5.76 -0.55
N ASP A 65 10.90 6.69 0.32
CA ASP A 65 10.17 7.92 0.67
C ASP A 65 8.79 7.74 1.32
N VAL A 66 8.38 6.51 1.64
CA VAL A 66 7.12 6.22 2.33
C VAL A 66 7.39 5.82 3.78
N ALA A 67 6.67 6.48 4.71
CA ALA A 67 6.68 6.18 6.13
C ALA A 67 5.32 5.68 6.60
N LEU A 68 5.31 4.76 7.57
CA LEU A 68 4.12 4.35 8.31
C LEU A 68 4.10 5.09 9.64
N CYS A 69 2.99 5.75 9.92
CA CYS A 69 2.77 6.52 11.14
C CYS A 69 1.55 6.01 11.90
N ARG A 70 1.66 5.97 13.22
CA ARG A 70 0.55 5.66 14.11
C ARG A 70 -0.04 6.95 14.65
N GLU A 71 -1.16 7.36 14.07
CA GLU A 71 -1.91 8.54 14.50
C GLU A 71 -2.86 8.19 15.64
N GLN A 72 -3.06 9.15 16.55
CA GLN A 72 -4.20 9.19 17.46
C GLN A 72 -4.95 10.49 17.23
N VAL A 73 -6.16 10.37 16.70
CA VAL A 73 -7.01 11.50 16.31
C VAL A 73 -8.38 11.37 16.96
N ARG A 74 -8.99 12.49 17.34
CA ARG A 74 -10.32 12.54 17.92
C ARG A 74 -11.35 12.69 16.81
N LEU A 75 -12.13 11.63 16.58
CA LEU A 75 -13.22 11.59 15.60
C LEU A 75 -14.53 11.41 16.36
N GLU A 76 -15.54 12.23 16.05
CA GLU A 76 -16.87 12.18 16.70
C GLU A 76 -16.79 12.15 18.24
N GLY A 77 -15.84 12.91 18.81
CA GLY A 77 -15.61 13.01 20.25
C GLY A 77 -14.80 11.87 20.87
N ARG A 78 -14.42 10.83 20.12
CA ARG A 78 -13.65 9.66 20.60
C ARG A 78 -12.24 9.63 20.05
N TRP A 79 -11.27 9.22 20.87
CA TRP A 79 -9.90 8.97 20.40
C TRP A 79 -9.85 7.67 19.61
N VAL A 80 -9.40 7.75 18.37
CA VAL A 80 -9.21 6.62 17.47
C VAL A 80 -7.74 6.54 17.09
N GLN A 81 -7.20 5.33 17.11
CA GLN A 81 -5.86 5.05 16.61
C GLN A 81 -5.94 4.49 15.19
N ARG A 82 -5.13 5.01 14.28
CA ARG A 82 -5.03 4.51 12.91
C ARG A 82 -3.58 4.51 12.43
N ASP A 83 -3.25 3.53 11.59
CA ASP A 83 -1.97 3.49 10.90
C ASP A 83 -2.16 4.15 9.52
N VAL A 84 -1.34 5.16 9.22
CA VAL A 84 -1.42 5.99 8.02
C VAL A 84 -0.07 6.01 7.33
N ARG A 85 -0.05 5.97 6.00
CA ARG A 85 1.18 6.12 5.23
C ARG A 85 1.34 7.56 4.77
N TYR A 86 2.53 8.11 4.94
CA TYR A 86 2.91 9.40 4.38
C TYR A 86 4.04 9.24 3.39
N VAL A 87 4.06 10.14 2.42
CA VAL A 87 5.13 10.25 1.45
C VAL A 87 5.91 11.54 1.66
N ARG A 88 7.22 11.49 1.47
CA ARG A 88 8.06 12.69 1.52
C ARG A 88 7.69 13.65 0.39
N GLY A 89 7.59 14.94 0.72
CA GLY A 89 7.32 15.98 -0.27
C GLY A 89 8.46 16.17 -1.28
N ALA A 90 8.15 16.83 -2.41
CA ALA A 90 9.13 17.12 -3.45
C ALA A 90 10.35 17.88 -2.89
N GLY A 91 11.55 17.52 -3.34
CA GLY A 91 12.80 18.12 -2.84
C GLY A 91 13.14 17.74 -1.39
N GLY A 92 12.45 16.75 -0.81
CA GLY A 92 12.68 16.30 0.57
C GLY A 92 12.01 17.16 1.64
N VAL A 93 11.17 18.12 1.24
CA VAL A 93 10.57 19.10 2.15
C VAL A 93 9.19 18.61 2.61
N GLY A 94 9.06 18.38 3.91
CA GLY A 94 7.79 18.02 4.55
C GLY A 94 7.26 16.65 4.16
N TRP A 95 6.01 16.41 4.54
CA TRP A 95 5.30 15.15 4.35
C TRP A 95 3.95 15.44 3.69
N LEU A 96 3.45 14.47 2.95
CA LEU A 96 2.15 14.48 2.28
C LEU A 96 1.45 13.15 2.53
N ASP A 97 0.12 13.15 2.36
CA ASP A 97 -0.66 11.93 2.41
C ASP A 97 -0.26 10.98 1.28
N PHE A 98 -0.02 9.69 1.61
CA PHE A 98 0.31 8.70 0.61
C PHE A 98 -0.95 8.30 -0.16
N GLN A 99 -0.99 8.71 -1.42
CA GLN A 99 -2.16 8.54 -2.29
C GLN A 99 -1.97 7.40 -3.31
N GLY A 100 -0.92 6.62 -3.11
CA GLY A 100 -0.62 5.43 -3.85
C GLY A 100 -1.41 4.22 -3.34
N THR A 101 -1.27 3.10 -4.04
CA THR A 101 -1.94 1.86 -3.66
C THR A 101 -1.14 1.15 -2.58
N TYR A 102 -1.79 0.73 -1.51
CA TYR A 102 -1.26 -0.23 -0.54
C TYR A 102 -2.41 -1.08 -0.01
N GLU A 103 -2.75 -2.13 -0.74
CA GLU A 103 -3.94 -2.95 -0.47
C GLU A 103 -3.60 -4.44 -0.35
N ILE A 104 -4.46 -5.17 0.35
CA ILE A 104 -4.32 -6.60 0.55
C ILE A 104 -4.74 -7.32 -0.73
N VAL A 105 -3.86 -8.17 -1.25
CA VAL A 105 -4.21 -9.09 -2.35
C VAL A 105 -4.63 -10.44 -1.77
N ALA A 106 -3.76 -11.07 -0.98
CA ALA A 106 -4.04 -12.32 -0.31
C ALA A 106 -3.10 -12.46 0.90
N GLY A 107 -3.65 -12.73 2.09
CA GLY A 107 -2.85 -12.91 3.31
C GLY A 107 -1.87 -11.75 3.56
N ARG A 108 -0.57 -12.03 3.45
CA ARG A 108 0.53 -11.05 3.61
C ARG A 108 0.96 -10.38 2.31
N TYR A 109 0.41 -10.76 1.18
CA TYR A 109 0.70 -10.10 -0.08
C TYR A 109 -0.03 -8.76 -0.16
N ARG A 110 0.71 -7.74 -0.59
CA ARG A 110 0.21 -6.39 -0.82
C ARG A 110 0.46 -6.00 -2.26
N LEU A 111 -0.50 -5.29 -2.82
CA LEU A 111 -0.26 -4.46 -3.98
C LEU A 111 0.20 -3.10 -3.48
N ALA A 112 1.46 -2.77 -3.73
CA ALA A 112 2.11 -1.59 -3.17
C ALA A 112 2.66 -0.72 -4.30
N SER A 113 2.26 0.54 -4.36
CA SER A 113 2.86 1.49 -5.28
C SER A 113 4.13 2.12 -4.71
N ASP A 114 4.91 2.76 -5.56
CA ASP A 114 5.94 3.70 -5.12
C ASP A 114 5.32 5.00 -4.57
N ALA A 115 6.19 5.86 -4.03
CA ALA A 115 5.87 7.19 -3.50
C ALA A 115 5.04 8.06 -4.47
N ARG A 116 5.23 7.90 -5.78
CA ARG A 116 4.53 8.68 -6.81
C ARG A 116 3.21 8.06 -7.25
N GLY A 117 2.96 6.79 -6.89
CA GLY A 117 1.84 6.02 -7.41
C GLY A 117 2.04 5.60 -8.87
N GLU A 118 3.26 5.65 -9.39
CA GLU A 118 3.60 5.41 -10.81
C GLU A 118 4.00 3.95 -11.06
N ALA A 119 4.75 3.36 -10.13
CA ALA A 119 5.17 1.97 -10.17
C ALA A 119 4.36 1.12 -9.19
N LEU A 120 3.82 -0.02 -9.64
CA LEU A 120 2.99 -0.91 -8.84
C LEU A 120 3.60 -2.32 -8.78
N ARG A 121 3.79 -2.83 -7.57
CA ARG A 121 4.40 -4.15 -7.34
C ARG A 121 3.55 -4.98 -6.40
N LEU A 122 3.59 -6.28 -6.62
CA LEU A 122 3.24 -7.27 -5.63
C LEU A 122 4.43 -7.37 -4.69
N CYS A 123 4.19 -7.21 -3.41
CA CYS A 123 5.17 -7.50 -2.38
C CYS A 123 4.61 -8.39 -1.29
N TRP A 124 5.50 -9.06 -0.58
CA TRP A 124 5.17 -9.83 0.61
C TRP A 124 5.52 -9.01 1.86
N GLU A 125 4.53 -8.84 2.73
CA GLU A 125 4.64 -8.08 3.97
C GLU A 125 5.19 -8.98 5.08
N ARG A 126 6.46 -8.80 5.44
CA ARG A 126 7.05 -9.48 6.61
C ARG A 126 6.48 -8.92 7.90
N ASP A 127 6.37 -7.60 7.93
CA ASP A 127 5.76 -6.76 8.95
C ASP A 127 5.25 -5.48 8.27
N ALA A 128 4.50 -4.64 9.00
CA ALA A 128 3.87 -3.44 8.43
C ALA A 128 4.85 -2.42 7.81
N LEU A 129 6.15 -2.51 8.11
CA LEU A 129 7.20 -1.65 7.57
C LEU A 129 7.93 -2.28 6.38
N THR A 130 7.90 -3.59 6.25
CA THR A 130 8.71 -4.36 5.31
C THR A 130 7.84 -5.01 4.24
N CYS A 131 7.97 -4.50 3.02
CA CYS A 131 7.32 -4.96 1.80
C CYS A 131 8.42 -5.44 0.82
N GLU A 132 8.64 -6.75 0.79
CA GLU A 132 9.65 -7.41 -0.06
C GLU A 132 9.09 -7.64 -1.46
N THR A 133 9.69 -7.02 -2.48
CA THR A 133 9.18 -7.10 -3.85
C THR A 133 9.19 -8.54 -4.37
N VAL A 134 8.02 -9.02 -4.81
CA VAL A 134 7.83 -10.34 -5.40
C VAL A 134 7.74 -10.24 -6.91
N LEU A 135 6.90 -9.32 -7.41
CA LEU A 135 6.73 -9.06 -8.84
C LEU A 135 6.40 -7.59 -9.09
N GLY A 136 6.89 -7.01 -10.18
CA GLY A 136 6.66 -5.61 -10.53
C GLY A 136 7.67 -5.12 -11.56
N PRO A 137 7.71 -3.81 -11.87
CA PRO A 137 6.96 -2.70 -11.27
C PRO A 137 5.64 -2.34 -11.97
N ARG A 138 5.06 -3.23 -12.78
CA ARG A 138 3.74 -3.02 -13.40
C ARG A 138 2.84 -4.22 -13.20
N ILE A 139 1.60 -3.96 -12.79
CA ILE A 139 0.53 -4.93 -12.55
C ILE A 139 -0.76 -4.30 -13.08
N ASP A 140 -1.38 -4.97 -14.04
CA ASP A 140 -2.64 -4.51 -14.66
C ASP A 140 -3.85 -5.17 -13.99
N GLN A 141 -3.73 -6.46 -13.67
CA GLN A 141 -4.76 -7.22 -12.98
C GLN A 141 -4.12 -8.13 -11.96
N TYR A 142 -4.84 -8.38 -10.88
CA TYR A 142 -4.42 -9.28 -9.84
C TYR A 142 -5.62 -10.07 -9.28
N GLY A 143 -5.30 -11.15 -8.58
CA GLY A 143 -6.24 -11.94 -7.81
C GLY A 143 -5.50 -12.82 -6.82
N GLY A 144 -6.15 -13.21 -5.72
CA GLY A 144 -5.47 -14.02 -4.72
C GLY A 144 -6.40 -14.83 -3.84
N ASP A 145 -5.89 -15.97 -3.39
CA ASP A 145 -6.46 -16.76 -2.31
C ASP A 145 -5.35 -17.13 -1.30
N GLU A 146 -5.66 -18.02 -0.35
CA GLU A 146 -4.69 -18.44 0.67
C GLU A 146 -3.46 -19.18 0.12
N ARG A 147 -3.52 -19.70 -1.11
CA ARG A 147 -2.50 -20.56 -1.73
C ARG A 147 -1.78 -19.90 -2.88
N HIS A 148 -2.46 -19.03 -3.63
CA HIS A 148 -1.92 -18.47 -4.86
C HIS A 148 -2.25 -16.98 -5.00
N VAL A 149 -1.35 -16.26 -5.65
CA VAL A 149 -1.61 -14.93 -6.21
C VAL A 149 -1.45 -15.01 -7.71
N VAL A 150 -2.40 -14.49 -8.49
CA VAL A 150 -2.34 -14.41 -9.95
C VAL A 150 -2.14 -12.97 -10.38
N ILE A 151 -1.33 -12.76 -11.42
CA ILE A 151 -1.01 -11.42 -11.94
C ILE A 151 -1.06 -11.43 -13.47
N ALA A 152 -1.67 -10.40 -14.04
CA ALA A 152 -1.47 -10.03 -15.43
C ALA A 152 -0.74 -8.67 -15.49
N ARG A 153 0.22 -8.56 -16.40
CA ARG A 153 0.96 -7.32 -16.65
C ARG A 153 1.24 -7.13 -18.12
N ARG A 154 1.34 -5.87 -18.53
CA ARG A 154 1.94 -5.43 -19.79
C ARG A 154 3.10 -4.50 -19.50
N ASP A 155 4.17 -4.59 -20.27
CA ASP A 155 5.29 -3.65 -20.13
C ASP A 155 4.94 -2.35 -20.88
N LEU A 156 4.25 -2.44 -22.02
CA LEU A 156 3.67 -1.31 -22.75
C LEU A 156 2.15 -1.48 -23.00
N PRO A 157 1.38 -0.39 -23.15
CA PRO A 157 -0.09 -0.46 -23.31
C PRO A 157 -0.59 -1.37 -24.43
N ASP A 158 0.15 -1.42 -25.55
CA ASP A 158 -0.19 -2.16 -26.77
C ASP A 158 0.42 -3.57 -26.82
N GLU A 159 1.16 -3.98 -25.79
CA GLU A 159 1.77 -5.31 -25.75
C GLU A 159 0.79 -6.39 -25.31
N THR A 160 1.10 -7.63 -25.72
CA THR A 160 0.37 -8.80 -25.27
C THR A 160 0.57 -8.99 -23.76
N PRO A 161 -0.51 -9.14 -22.97
CA PRO A 161 -0.39 -9.39 -21.55
C PRO A 161 0.42 -10.66 -21.24
N LEU A 162 1.30 -10.55 -20.26
CA LEU A 162 2.04 -11.66 -19.66
C LEU A 162 1.41 -12.02 -18.32
N PHE A 163 1.29 -13.32 -18.08
CA PHE A 163 0.60 -13.86 -16.91
C PHE A 163 1.59 -14.56 -15.97
N TYR A 164 1.36 -14.41 -14.69
CA TYR A 164 2.16 -14.99 -13.63
C TYR A 164 1.25 -15.56 -12.54
N TYR A 165 1.75 -16.55 -11.81
CA TYR A 165 1.18 -16.88 -10.51
C TYR A 165 2.30 -17.05 -9.47
N VAL A 166 1.98 -16.79 -8.21
CA VAL A 166 2.86 -16.99 -7.07
C VAL A 166 2.27 -18.11 -6.23
N GLU A 167 3.05 -19.15 -5.95
CA GLU A 167 2.71 -20.13 -4.93
C GLU A 167 3.08 -19.55 -3.56
N ALA A 168 2.07 -19.28 -2.74
CA ALA A 168 2.24 -18.62 -1.45
C ALA A 168 2.98 -19.53 -0.47
N ALA A 169 4.00 -18.97 0.19
CA ALA A 169 4.67 -19.64 1.30
C ALA A 169 4.17 -19.08 2.64
N PRO A 170 4.04 -19.91 3.70
CA PRO A 170 3.59 -19.45 5.01
C PRO A 170 4.46 -18.32 5.59
N ASP A 171 5.78 -18.41 5.38
CA ASP A 171 6.78 -17.56 6.03
C ASP A 171 7.71 -16.85 5.02
N GLY A 172 7.25 -16.56 3.80
CA GLY A 172 8.09 -15.87 2.82
C GLY A 172 7.38 -15.42 1.54
N PRO A 173 8.13 -14.81 0.61
CA PRO A 173 7.60 -14.24 -0.64
C PRO A 173 7.00 -15.28 -1.59
N GLY A 174 7.16 -16.57 -1.32
CA GLY A 174 6.66 -17.65 -2.17
C GLY A 174 7.50 -17.83 -3.44
N THR A 175 6.99 -18.64 -4.36
CA THR A 175 7.65 -18.94 -5.63
C THR A 175 6.88 -18.32 -6.78
N VAL A 176 7.55 -17.52 -7.62
CA VAL A 176 6.94 -16.91 -8.80
C VAL A 176 7.07 -17.83 -10.01
N HIS A 177 5.96 -18.03 -10.73
CA HIS A 177 5.88 -18.80 -11.97
C HIS A 177 5.45 -17.92 -13.13
N GLY A 178 6.22 -17.93 -14.22
CA GLY A 178 5.97 -17.15 -15.44
C GLY A 178 7.26 -16.51 -16.00
N PRO A 179 7.14 -15.63 -17.01
CA PRO A 179 5.90 -15.25 -17.69
C PRO A 179 5.27 -16.41 -18.46
N LEU A 180 3.94 -16.45 -18.48
CA LEU A 180 3.13 -17.39 -19.25
C LEU A 180 2.32 -16.63 -20.31
N THR A 181 2.10 -17.27 -21.45
CA THR A 181 1.09 -16.81 -22.42
C THR A 181 -0.31 -17.06 -21.87
N ALA A 182 -1.32 -16.36 -22.39
CA ALA A 182 -2.72 -16.55 -21.98
C ALA A 182 -3.16 -18.04 -22.03
N GLY A 183 -2.81 -18.74 -23.11
CA GLY A 183 -3.14 -20.16 -23.26
C GLY A 183 -2.40 -21.08 -22.28
N ALA A 184 -1.14 -20.78 -21.94
CA ALA A 184 -0.41 -21.53 -20.93
C ALA A 184 -0.96 -21.27 -19.53
N PHE A 185 -1.27 -20.01 -19.21
CA PHE A 185 -1.87 -19.63 -17.94
C PHE A 185 -3.27 -20.25 -17.76
N ALA A 186 -4.11 -20.28 -18.80
CA ALA A 186 -5.41 -20.93 -18.73
C ALA A 186 -5.30 -22.44 -18.39
N ARG A 187 -4.28 -23.13 -18.93
CA ARG A 187 -4.00 -24.53 -18.57
C ARG A 187 -3.54 -24.67 -17.12
N GLU A 188 -2.59 -23.84 -16.67
CA GLU A 188 -2.13 -23.86 -15.27
C GLU A 188 -3.27 -23.53 -14.30
N LYS A 189 -4.13 -22.57 -14.66
CA LYS A 189 -5.31 -22.20 -13.89
C LYS A 189 -6.24 -23.38 -13.64
N LEU A 190 -6.50 -24.18 -14.67
CA LEU A 190 -7.30 -25.41 -14.53
C LEU A 190 -6.57 -26.49 -13.73
N ASN A 191 -5.28 -26.71 -14.02
CA ASN A 191 -4.50 -27.78 -13.40
C ASN A 191 -4.27 -27.56 -11.90
N ARG A 192 -4.10 -26.30 -11.47
CA ARG A 192 -3.79 -25.92 -10.09
C ARG A 192 -4.96 -25.27 -9.35
N ALA A 193 -6.11 -25.11 -10.02
CA ALA A 193 -7.24 -24.34 -9.53
C ALA A 193 -6.81 -22.93 -9.08
N LEU A 194 -6.08 -22.20 -9.94
CA LEU A 194 -5.65 -20.83 -9.64
C LEU A 194 -6.88 -19.90 -9.53
N PRO A 195 -6.81 -18.86 -8.67
CA PRO A 195 -7.93 -17.95 -8.45
C PRO A 195 -8.29 -17.12 -9.70
N GLU A 196 -9.48 -16.53 -9.65
CA GLU A 196 -9.91 -15.52 -10.61
C GLU A 196 -9.15 -14.19 -10.40
N PHE A 197 -9.14 -13.34 -11.42
CA PHE A 197 -8.76 -11.95 -11.23
C PHE A 197 -9.91 -11.21 -10.54
N ASP A 198 -9.63 -10.57 -9.40
CA ASP A 198 -10.60 -9.83 -8.59
C ASP A 198 -10.36 -8.31 -8.63
N GLY A 199 -9.14 -7.89 -9.00
CA GLY A 199 -8.73 -6.49 -9.12
C GLY A 199 -8.29 -6.13 -10.54
N ILE A 200 -8.79 -5.00 -11.04
CA ILE A 200 -8.32 -4.36 -12.27
C ILE A 200 -7.72 -3.01 -11.90
N ILE A 201 -6.46 -2.80 -12.27
CA ILE A 201 -5.79 -1.51 -12.18
C ILE A 201 -6.08 -0.75 -13.47
N VAL A 202 -6.98 0.23 -13.37
CA VAL A 202 -7.15 1.22 -14.43
C VAL A 202 -6.00 2.22 -14.28
N SER A 203 -4.98 2.10 -15.14
CA SER A 203 -3.88 3.07 -15.18
C SER A 203 -4.46 4.48 -15.34
N ARG A 204 -4.07 5.40 -14.45
CA ARG A 204 -4.38 6.83 -14.60
C ARG A 204 -3.62 7.44 -15.78
#